data_AF-A0A7C0TYF1-F1
#
_entry.id   AF-A0A7C0TYF1-F1
#
_cell.length_a   1.000
_cell.length_b   1.000
_cell.length_c   1.000
_cell.angle_alpha   90.00
_cell.angle_beta   90.00
_cell.angle_gamma   90.00
#
_symmetry.space_group_name_H-M   'P 1'
#
loop_
_entity.id
_entity.type
_entity.pdbx_description
1 polymer ?
#
loop_
_entity_poly.entity_id
_entity_poly.type
_entity_poly.pdbx_seq_one_letter_code
_entity_poly.pdbx_strand_id
1 'polypeptide(L)' 'KRLKGRGYVELKKVFTLRGPRTMVSITEKGVKEYERLVDKLRDILTKVRTS' A
#
# COMPACT_ATOMS: atom_id res chain seq x y z
N LYS A 1 2.84 8.07 8.54
CA LYS A 1 1.94 9.25 8.38
C LYS A 1 1.58 9.52 6.91
N ARG A 2 2.52 9.51 5.96
CA ARG A 2 2.29 9.82 4.53
C ARG A 2 1.18 9.00 3.85
N LEU A 3 1.16 7.68 4.01
CA LEU A 3 0.15 6.81 3.37
C LEU A 3 -1.28 7.11 3.85
N LYS A 4 -1.46 7.29 5.17
CA LYS A 4 -2.73 7.73 5.76
C LYS A 4 -3.11 9.13 5.26
N GLY A 5 -2.15 10.08 5.23
CA GLY A 5 -2.40 11.44 4.74
C GLY A 5 -2.83 11.50 3.27
N ARG A 6 -2.44 10.51 2.46
CA ARG A 6 -2.89 10.38 1.06
C ARG A 6 -4.20 9.58 0.91
N GLY A 7 -4.70 9.00 1.99
CA GLY A 7 -5.91 8.17 2.00
C GLY A 7 -5.72 6.77 1.44
N TYR A 8 -4.49 6.25 1.40
CA TYR A 8 -4.20 4.90 0.90
C TYR A 8 -4.35 3.81 1.97
N VAL A 9 -4.26 4.19 3.24
CA VAL A 9 -4.41 3.25 4.36
C VAL A 9 -5.20 3.89 5.49
N GLU A 10 -5.95 3.07 6.20
CA GLU A 10 -6.57 3.38 7.48
C GLU A 10 -5.74 2.81 8.62
N LEU A 11 -5.77 3.51 9.76
CA LEU A 11 -5.07 3.09 10.98
C LEU A 11 -6.07 2.95 12.11
N LYS A 12 -6.13 1.75 12.72
CA LYS A 12 -6.95 1.48 13.90
C LYS A 12 -6.08 0.99 15.05
N LYS A 13 -6.26 1.56 16.24
CA LYS A 13 -5.66 1.02 17.47
C LYS A 13 -6.45 -0.21 17.89
N VAL A 14 -5.74 -1.31 18.12
CA VAL A 14 -6.33 -2.58 18.51
C VAL A 14 -5.55 -3.13 19.70
N PHE A 15 -6.26 -3.65 20.70
CA PHE A 15 -5.63 -4.40 21.78
C PHE A 15 -5.47 -5.85 21.34
N THR A 16 -4.28 -6.39 21.54
CA THR A 16 -3.97 -7.79 21.25
C THR A 16 -3.45 -8.46 22.52
N LEU A 17 -3.38 -9.79 22.54
CA LEU A 17 -2.79 -10.55 23.66
C LEU A 17 -1.33 -10.15 23.96
N ARG A 18 -0.63 -9.55 22.98
CA ARG A 18 0.74 -9.04 23.11
C ARG A 18 0.80 -7.52 23.31
N GLY A 19 -0.29 -6.93 23.81
CA GLY A 19 -0.43 -5.51 24.08
C GLY A 19 -1.05 -4.67 22.94
N PRO A 20 -1.10 -3.34 23.09
CA PRO A 20 -1.67 -2.44 22.10
C PRO A 20 -0.86 -2.43 20.78
N ARG A 21 -1.55 -2.57 19.66
CA ARG A 21 -0.97 -2.54 18.31
C ARG A 21 -1.74 -1.57 17.42
N THR A 22 -1.15 -1.23 16.29
CA THR A 22 -1.81 -0.45 15.23
C THR A 22 -2.07 -1.38 14.06
N MET A 23 -3.34 -1.64 13.79
CA MET A 23 -3.78 -2.32 12.58
C MET A 23 -3.75 -1.33 11.42
N VAL A 24 -3.22 -1.76 10.29
CA VAL A 24 -3.14 -0.98 9.06
C VAL A 24 -3.95 -1.72 8.00
N SER A 25 -4.96 -1.08 7.45
CA SER A 25 -5.78 -1.64 6.38
C SER A 25 -5.62 -0.80 5.12
N ILE A 26 -5.47 -1.45 3.97
CA ILE A 26 -5.45 -0.75 2.68
C ILE A 26 -6.87 -0.30 2.34
N THR A 27 -7.02 0.93 1.87
CA THR A 27 -8.31 1.45 1.37
C THR A 27 -8.50 1.05 -0.09
N GLU A 28 -9.71 1.17 -0.63
CA GLU A 28 -9.95 1.00 -2.07
C GLU A 28 -9.05 1.92 -2.92
N LYS A 29 -8.87 3.17 -2.48
CA LYS A 29 -7.93 4.12 -3.12
C LYS A 29 -6.49 3.61 -3.07
N GLY A 30 -6.10 3.01 -1.94
CA GLY A 30 -4.80 2.39 -1.76
C GLY A 30 -4.57 1.21 -2.69
N VAL A 31 -5.58 0.35 -2.87
CA VAL A 31 -5.53 -0.80 -3.80
C VAL A 31 -5.32 -0.30 -5.23
N LYS A 32 -6.15 0.64 -5.70
CA LYS A 32 -6.03 1.21 -7.05
C LYS A 32 -4.65 1.82 -7.32
N GLU A 33 -4.11 2.57 -6.36
CA GLU A 33 -2.78 3.17 -6.50
C GLU A 33 -1.66 2.11 -6.47
N TYR A 34 -1.82 1.07 -5.65
CA TYR A 34 -0.88 -0.05 -5.62
C TYR A 34 -0.84 -0.77 -6.97
N GLU A 35 -2.00 -1.11 -7.54
CA GLU A 35 -2.10 -1.75 -8.86
C GLU A 35 -1.42 -0.90 -9.94
N ARG A 36 -1.73 0.41 -9.97
CA ARG A 36 -1.09 1.37 -10.89
C ARG A 36 0.44 1.39 -10.77
N LEU A 37 0.97 1.30 -9.54
CA LEU A 37 2.41 1.26 -9.29
C LEU A 37 3.03 -0.07 -9.73
N VAL A 38 2.34 -1.18 -9.52
CA VAL A 38 2.76 -2.51 -9.98
C VAL A 38 2.82 -2.55 -11.51
N ASP A 39 1.83 -2.02 -12.20
CA ASP A 39 1.80 -1.99 -13.66
C ASP A 39 2.93 -1.11 -14.21
N LYS A 40 3.14 0.07 -13.62
CA LYS A 40 4.28 0.93 -13.99
C LYS A 40 5.62 0.22 -13.79
N LEU A 41 5.77 -0.56 -12.72
CA LEU A 41 6.99 -1.34 -12.48
C LEU A 41 7.16 -2.42 -13.55
N ARG A 42 6.09 -3.14 -13.90
CA ARG A 42 6.11 -4.15 -14.97
C ARG A 42 6.55 -3.54 -16.29
N ASP A 43 6.01 -2.39 -16.66
CA ASP A 43 6.39 -1.69 -17.90
C ASP A 43 7.88 -1.35 -17.95
N ILE A 44 8.42 -0.85 -16.83
CA ILE A 44 9.86 -0.54 -16.72
C ILE A 44 10.68 -1.82 -16.88
N LEU A 45 10.31 -2.90 -16.19
CA LEU A 45 11.04 -4.17 -16.25
C LEU A 45 10.97 -4.80 -17.64
N THR A 46 9.83 -4.72 -18.33
CA THR A 46 9.68 -5.20 -19.70
C THR A 46 10.65 -4.46 -20.62
N LYS A 47 10.67 -3.12 -20.57
CA LYS A 47 11.58 -2.30 -21.39
C LYS A 47 13.05 -2.68 -21.19
N VAL A 48 13.48 -2.87 -19.93
CA VAL A 48 14.86 -3.27 -19.61
C VAL A 48 15.19 -4.66 -20.15
N ARG A 49 14.25 -5.62 -20.11
CA ARG A 49 14.47 -6.99 -20.59
C ARG A 49 14.49 -7.12 -22.11
N THR A 50 13.82 -6.23 -22.83
CA THR A 50 13.82 -6.19 -24.30
C THR A 50 14.87 -5.27 -24.91
N SER A 51 15.65 -4.56 -24.08
CA SER A 51 16.78 -3.71 -24.51
C SER A 51 18.09 -4.48 -24.57
#